data_AF-A0A8T6XDK6-F1
#
_entry.id   AF-A0A8T6XDK6-F1
#
_cell.length_a   1.000
_cell.length_b   1.000
_cell.length_c   1.000
_cell.angle_alpha   90.00
_cell.angle_beta   90.00
_cell.angle_gamma   90.00
#
_symmetry.space_group_name_H-M   'P 1'
#
loop_
_entity.id
_entity.type
_entity.pdbx_description
1 polymer ?
#
loop_
_entity_poly.entity_id
_entity_poly.type
_entity_poly.pdbx_seq_one_letter_code
_entity_poly.pdbx_strand_id
1 'polypeptide(L)' 'YVNVGPHYDMVVWSEETEVRADPGGTVQFDVSVRNTGNVLDSYNVSWVDFDRSWVSYIQPDQVSARPGETAPINVTLRL' A
#
# COMPACT_ATOMS: atom_id res chain seq x y z
N TYR A 1 0.37 -34.63 15.07
CA TYR A 1 -0.14 -33.31 14.67
C TYR A 1 1.05 -32.40 14.43
N VAL A 2 1.15 -31.78 13.26
CA VAL A 2 2.17 -30.74 12.99
C VAL A 2 1.56 -29.41 13.40
N ASN A 3 2.20 -28.70 14.34
CA ASN A 3 1.86 -27.32 14.62
C ASN A 3 2.68 -26.44 13.67
N VAL A 4 2.01 -25.64 12.85
CA VAL A 4 2.67 -24.63 12.04
C VAL A 4 2.56 -23.32 12.80
N GLY A 5 3.70 -22.75 13.18
CA GLY A 5 3.76 -21.46 13.86
C GLY A 5 3.29 -20.31 12.95
N PRO A 6 3.04 -19.12 13.52
CA PRO A 6 2.68 -17.95 12.74
C PRO A 6 3.85 -17.55 11.81
N HIS A 7 3.49 -17.24 10.56
CA HIS A 7 4.37 -16.77 9.50
C HIS A 7 3.76 -15.49 8.93
N TYR A 8 4.55 -14.43 8.91
CA TYR A 8 4.16 -13.12 8.43
C TYR A 8 4.92 -12.83 7.15
N ASP A 9 4.19 -12.50 6.10
CA ASP A 9 4.78 -12.18 4.80
C ASP A 9 3.79 -11.35 3.98
N MET A 10 4.31 -10.54 3.08
CA MET A 10 3.48 -9.70 2.22
C MET A 10 4.12 -9.44 0.86
N VAL A 11 3.26 -9.17 -0.11
CA VAL A 11 3.67 -8.60 -1.39
C VAL A 11 2.86 -7.33 -1.67
N VAL A 12 3.52 -6.35 -2.29
CA VAL A 12 2.95 -5.05 -2.62
C VAL A 12 3.17 -4.76 -4.09
N TRP A 13 2.14 -4.26 -4.77
CA TRP A 13 2.24 -3.84 -6.17
C TRP A 13 1.27 -2.70 -6.49
N SER A 14 1.53 -2.02 -7.60
CA SER A 14 0.60 -1.10 -8.26
C SER A 14 0.62 -1.39 -9.75
N GLU A 15 -0.51 -1.19 -10.42
CA GLU A 15 -0.60 -1.38 -11.87
C GLU A 15 0.11 -0.25 -12.64
N GLU A 16 0.01 0.97 -12.11
CA GLU A 16 0.65 2.15 -12.65
C GLU A 16 1.85 2.54 -11.79
N THR A 17 3.03 2.65 -12.39
CA THR A 17 4.25 3.07 -11.67
C THR A 17 4.75 4.44 -12.14
N GLU A 18 4.13 5.01 -13.17
CA GLU A 18 4.41 6.35 -13.69
C GLU A 18 3.11 6.98 -14.18
N VAL A 19 2.78 8.16 -13.66
CA VAL A 19 1.64 8.97 -14.09
C VAL A 19 2.13 10.39 -14.31
N ARG A 20 1.60 11.06 -15.33
CA ARG A 20 1.94 12.45 -15.65
C ARG A 20 0.80 13.36 -15.22
N ALA A 21 1.14 14.47 -14.58
CA ALA A 21 0.23 15.57 -14.31
C ALA A 21 0.82 16.88 -14.82
N ASP A 22 -0.06 17.74 -15.32
CA ASP A 22 0.25 19.13 -15.59
C ASP A 22 0.46 19.89 -14.27
N PRO A 23 1.13 21.06 -14.29
CA PRO A 23 1.29 21.88 -13.10
C PRO A 23 -0.04 22.18 -12.39
N GLY A 24 -0.11 21.88 -11.08
CA GLY A 24 -1.33 21.98 -10.28
C GLY A 24 -2.27 20.77 -10.35
N GLY A 25 -1.92 19.76 -11.15
CA GLY A 25 -2.69 18.54 -11.33
C GLY A 25 -2.60 17.56 -10.16
N THR A 26 -3.52 16.60 -10.16
CA THR A 26 -3.61 15.53 -9.17
C THR A 26 -3.42 14.19 -9.87
N VAL A 27 -2.60 13.31 -9.30
CA VAL A 27 -2.44 11.91 -9.73
C VAL A 27 -2.85 10.97 -8.61
N GLN A 28 -3.38 9.81 -8.98
CA GLN A 28 -3.79 8.78 -8.04
C GLN A 28 -3.15 7.45 -8.42
N PHE A 29 -2.71 6.70 -7.42
CA PHE A 29 -2.17 5.36 -7.55
C PHE A 29 -2.97 4.41 -6.67
N ASP A 30 -3.40 3.30 -7.25
CA ASP A 30 -3.96 2.19 -6.50
C ASP A 30 -2.85 1.20 -6.17
N VAL A 31 -2.56 1.08 -4.88
CA VAL A 31 -1.56 0.18 -4.31
C VAL A 31 -2.30 -0.99 -3.67
N SER A 32 -1.87 -2.20 -3.98
CA SER A 32 -2.41 -3.43 -3.41
C SER A 32 -1.40 -4.04 -2.47
N VAL A 33 -1.84 -4.37 -1.26
CA VAL A 33 -1.05 -5.11 -0.26
C VAL A 33 -1.71 -6.46 -0.05
N ARG A 34 -0.98 -7.56 -0.29
CA ARG A 34 -1.48 -8.92 -0.06
C ARG A 34 -0.71 -9.60 1.04
N ASN A 35 -1.44 -10.18 1.99
CA ASN A 35 -0.88 -11.01 3.04
C ASN A 35 -0.57 -12.42 2.48
N THR A 36 0.72 -12.75 2.36
CA THR A 36 1.22 -14.08 1.97
C THR A 36 1.61 -14.94 3.18
N GLY A 37 1.42 -14.41 4.38
CA GLY A 37 1.51 -15.13 5.65
C GLY A 37 0.34 -16.09 5.91
N ASN A 38 0.33 -16.68 7.11
CA ASN A 38 -0.67 -17.67 7.53
C ASN A 38 -1.57 -17.21 8.69
N VAL A 39 -1.42 -15.96 9.14
CA VAL A 39 -2.26 -15.32 10.16
C VAL A 39 -2.80 -13.98 9.67
N LEU A 40 -3.84 -13.44 10.33
CA LEU A 40 -4.28 -12.07 10.11
C LEU A 40 -3.15 -11.10 10.42
N ASP A 41 -2.94 -10.12 9.54
CA ASP A 41 -1.88 -9.13 9.68
C ASP A 41 -2.40 -7.72 9.42
N SER A 42 -1.67 -6.73 9.92
CA SER A 42 -1.96 -5.31 9.80
C SER A 42 -0.73 -4.56 9.26
N TYR A 43 -0.93 -3.79 8.18
CA TYR A 43 0.13 -3.09 7.48
C TYR A 43 -0.08 -1.59 7.59
N ASN A 44 0.93 -0.88 8.10
CA ASN A 44 0.99 0.58 8.10
C ASN A 44 1.83 1.05 6.91
N VAL A 45 1.34 2.06 6.20
CA VAL A 45 2.00 2.62 5.01
C VAL A 45 2.32 4.08 5.24
N SER A 46 3.59 4.42 5.00
CA SER A 46 4.10 5.79 5.14
C SER A 46 5.21 6.05 4.13
N TRP A 47 5.49 7.32 3.90
CA TRP A 47 6.61 7.75 3.07
C TRP A 47 7.93 7.64 3.82
N VAL A 48 8.97 7.13 3.14
CA VAL A 48 10.35 7.14 3.65
C VAL A 48 11.07 8.41 3.19
N ASP A 49 11.16 8.62 1.88
CA ASP A 49 11.84 9.77 1.26
C ASP A 49 10.94 10.43 0.19
N PHE A 50 9.94 11.19 0.64
CA PHE A 50 8.99 11.87 -0.24
C PHE A 50 9.38 13.33 -0.50
N ASP A 51 9.28 13.77 -1.75
CA ASP A 51 9.50 15.16 -2.14
C ASP A 51 8.39 16.06 -1.57
N ARG A 52 8.77 16.90 -0.61
CA ARG A 52 7.86 17.80 0.10
C ARG A 52 7.37 18.98 -0.73
N SER A 53 7.86 19.16 -1.96
CA SER A 53 7.27 20.13 -2.89
C SER A 53 5.87 19.72 -3.34
N TRP A 54 5.52 18.43 -3.22
CA TRP A 54 4.21 17.90 -3.57
C TRP A 54 3.37 17.68 -2.30
N VAL A 55 2.05 17.71 -2.46
CA VAL A 55 1.11 17.31 -1.40
C VAL A 55 0.73 15.85 -1.63
N SER A 56 0.89 15.00 -0.61
CA SER A 56 0.49 13.59 -0.67
C SER A 56 -0.60 13.25 0.33
N TYR A 57 -1.44 12.30 -0.03
CA TYR A 57 -2.42 11.71 0.88
C TYR A 57 -2.53 10.20 0.63
N ILE A 58 -2.43 9.39 1.70
CA ILE A 58 -2.56 7.93 1.66
C ILE A 58 -3.85 7.57 2.37
N GLN A 59 -4.75 6.83 1.71
CA GLN A 59 -6.01 6.40 2.31
C GLN A 59 -6.39 4.96 1.94
N PRO A 60 -6.62 4.08 2.93
CA PRO A 60 -6.21 4.23 4.33
C PRO A 60 -4.67 4.10 4.47
N ASP A 61 -4.09 4.70 5.51
CA ASP A 61 -2.67 4.56 5.87
C ASP A 61 -2.40 3.30 6.71
N GLN A 62 -3.45 2.61 7.15
CA GLN A 62 -3.40 1.30 7.78
C GLN A 62 -4.46 0.38 7.18
N VAL A 63 -4.04 -0.82 6.79
CA VAL A 63 -4.93 -1.89 6.31
C VAL A 63 -4.72 -3.17 7.10
N SER A 64 -5.70 -4.07 7.06
CA SER A 64 -5.55 -5.43 7.59
C SER A 64 -6.06 -6.43 6.58
N ALA A 65 -5.37 -7.56 6.46
CA ALA A 65 -5.70 -8.59 5.48
C ALA A 65 -5.53 -9.98 6.12
N ARG A 66 -6.51 -10.88 5.91
CA ARG A 66 -6.36 -12.28 6.30
C ARG A 66 -5.40 -13.00 5.35
N PRO A 67 -4.94 -14.22 5.69
CA PRO A 67 -4.08 -15.01 4.80
C PRO A 67 -4.66 -15.12 3.39
N GLY A 68 -3.89 -14.69 2.40
CA GLY A 68 -4.26 -14.72 0.99
C GLY A 68 -5.12 -13.55 0.50
N GLU A 69 -5.66 -12.72 1.40
CA GLU A 69 -6.45 -11.52 1.05
C GLU A 69 -5.55 -10.35 0.62
N THR A 70 -6.12 -9.50 -0.23
CA THR A 70 -5.51 -8.25 -0.68
C THR A 70 -6.32 -7.07 -0.13
N ALA A 71 -5.64 -6.09 0.45
CA ALA A 71 -6.22 -4.84 0.87
C ALA A 71 -5.75 -3.69 -0.04
N PRO A 72 -6.66 -2.87 -0.57
CA PRO A 72 -6.32 -1.72 -1.41
C PRO A 72 -5.96 -0.49 -0.58
N ILE A 73 -5.04 0.32 -1.11
CA ILE A 73 -4.62 1.61 -0.61
C ILE A 73 -4.62 2.58 -1.79
N ASN A 74 -5.25 3.74 -1.63
CA ASN A 74 -5.17 4.80 -2.61
C ASN A 74 -4.13 5.84 -2.17
N VAL A 75 -3.26 6.23 -3.10
CA VAL A 75 -2.27 7.29 -2.89
C VAL A 75 -2.58 8.42 -3.85
N THR A 76 -2.84 9.60 -3.32
CA THR A 76 -3.08 10.81 -4.10
C THR A 76 -1.89 11.76 -3.96
N LEU A 77 -1.35 12.24 -5.09
CA LEU A 77 -0.30 13.26 -5.12
C LEU A 77 -0.81 14.49 -5.87
N ARG A 78 -0.40 15.69 -5.43
CA ARG A 78 -0.75 16.96 -6.07
C ARG A 78 0.48 17.86 -6.17
N LEU A 79 0.67 18.41 -7.38
CA LEU A 79 1.75 19.34 -7.74
C LEU A 79 1.43 20.79 -7.36
#